data_AF-A0A8J2KW51-F1
#
_entry.id   AF-A0A8J2KW51-F1
#
_cell.length_a   1.000
_cell.length_b   1.000
_cell.length_c   1.000
_cell.angle_alpha   90.00
_cell.angle_beta   90.00
_cell.angle_gamma   90.00
#
_symmetry.space_group_name_H-M   'P 1'
#
loop_
_entity.id
_entity.type
_entity.pdbx_description
1 polymer ?
#
loop_
_entity_poly.entity_id
_entity_poly.type
_entity_poly.pdbx_seq_one_letter_code
_entity_poly.pdbx_strand_id
1 'polypeptide(L)'
;MGLSNILIGTLEAFGESVILRNVPVGNLIFQGVELDSTYNIMNELSPRGYHKQFADNKFAYFNRENNSQNGLFTIKSGLRGSSDFGQVVSWNGEHELSFWT
;
A
#
# COMPACT_ATOMS: atom_id res chain seq x y z
N MET A 1 -23.26 -18.42 1.51
CA MET A 1 -22.16 -18.19 0.54
C MET A 1 -21.52 -16.86 0.89
N GLY A 2 -20.24 -16.84 1.24
CA GLY A 2 -19.57 -15.61 1.67
C GLY A 2 -19.32 -14.65 0.51
N LEU A 3 -19.26 -13.35 0.81
CA LEU A 3 -18.99 -12.26 -0.16
C LEU A 3 -17.77 -12.53 -1.05
N SER A 4 -16.78 -13.29 -0.56
CA SER A 4 -15.57 -13.66 -1.32
C SER A 4 -15.86 -14.52 -2.55
N ASN A 5 -16.80 -15.47 -2.48
CA ASN A 5 -17.13 -16.32 -3.64
C ASN A 5 -17.89 -15.55 -4.71
N ILE A 6 -18.71 -14.57 -4.31
CA ILE A 6 -19.43 -13.68 -5.22
C ILE A 6 -18.42 -12.77 -5.93
N LEU A 7 -17.46 -12.20 -5.20
CA LEU A 7 -16.42 -11.37 -5.78
C LEU A 7 -15.56 -12.12 -6.81
N ILE A 8 -15.09 -13.32 -6.46
CA ILE A 8 -14.27 -14.15 -7.36
C ILE A 8 -15.06 -14.52 -8.62
N GLY A 9 -16.30 -14.99 -8.46
CA GLY A 9 -17.15 -15.33 -9.60
C GLY A 9 -17.46 -14.12 -10.51
N THR A 10 -17.65 -12.93 -9.93
CA THR A 10 -17.82 -11.69 -10.69
C THR A 10 -16.54 -11.33 -11.44
N LEU A 11 -15.37 -11.36 -10.79
CA LEU A 11 -14.09 -11.06 -11.44
C LEU A 11 -13.82 -12.01 -12.62
N GLU A 12 -14.02 -13.31 -12.44
CA GLU A 12 -13.89 -14.30 -13.52
C GLU A 12 -14.86 -14.03 -14.68
N ALA A 13 -16.09 -13.61 -14.40
CA ALA A 13 -17.08 -13.26 -15.43
C ALA A 13 -16.69 -12.03 -16.26
N PHE A 14 -15.87 -11.13 -15.70
CA PHE A 14 -15.29 -9.98 -16.41
C PHE A 14 -13.94 -10.32 -17.09
N GLY A 15 -13.51 -11.59 -17.05
CA GLY A 15 -12.24 -12.03 -17.65
C GLY A 15 -11.01 -11.73 -16.80
N GLU A 16 -11.20 -11.31 -15.54
CA GLU A 16 -10.12 -11.08 -14.59
C GLU A 16 -9.66 -12.39 -13.95
N SER A 17 -8.39 -12.45 -13.55
CA SER A 17 -7.83 -13.59 -12.83
C SER A 17 -7.32 -13.18 -11.46
N VAL A 18 -7.57 -14.05 -10.47
CA VAL A 18 -6.97 -13.93 -9.13
C VAL A 18 -5.44 -14.07 -9.20
N ILE A 19 -4.91 -14.68 -10.26
CA ILE A 19 -3.48 -14.89 -10.46
C ILE A 19 -3.02 -14.11 -11.69
N LEU A 20 -2.19 -13.08 -11.45
CA LEU A 20 -1.49 -12.38 -12.50
C LEU A 20 -0.31 -13.24 -13.01
N ARG A 21 -0.18 -13.39 -14.34
CA ARG A 21 0.89 -14.15 -14.99
C ARG A 21 1.62 -13.27 -15.99
N ASN A 22 2.90 -13.56 -16.22
CA ASN A 22 3.75 -12.85 -17.20
C ASN A 22 3.82 -11.33 -16.99
N VAL A 23 3.58 -10.86 -15.77
CA VAL A 23 3.69 -9.44 -15.44
C VAL A 23 5.18 -9.10 -15.25
N PRO A 24 5.70 -8.04 -15.91
CA PRO A 24 7.05 -7.59 -15.67
C PRO A 24 7.27 -7.27 -14.19
N VAL A 25 8.39 -7.72 -13.63
CA VAL A 25 8.73 -7.48 -12.22
C VAL A 25 8.71 -5.98 -11.88
N GLY A 26 9.15 -5.12 -12.81
CA GLY A 26 9.10 -3.67 -12.63
C GLY A 26 7.69 -3.13 -12.39
N ASN A 27 6.66 -3.73 -13.01
CA ASN A 27 5.27 -3.34 -12.84
C ASN A 27 4.73 -3.76 -11.47
N LEU A 28 5.08 -4.97 -11.01
CA LEU A 28 4.68 -5.44 -9.68
C LEU A 28 5.33 -4.64 -8.56
N ILE A 29 6.60 -4.25 -8.73
CA ILE A 29 7.36 -3.61 -7.65
C ILE A 29 7.14 -2.09 -7.63
N PHE A 30 7.16 -1.41 -8.78
CA PHE A 30 7.21 0.07 -8.82
C PHE A 30 6.21 0.74 -9.76
N GLN A 31 6.02 0.25 -10.98
CA GLN A 31 5.30 1.01 -12.02
C GLN A 31 3.77 0.90 -11.92
N GLY A 32 3.27 -0.17 -11.29
CA GLY A 32 1.85 -0.45 -11.18
C GLY A 32 1.35 -1.42 -12.24
N VAL A 33 0.49 -2.34 -11.82
CA VAL A 33 -0.42 -3.09 -12.69
C VAL A 33 -1.77 -2.38 -12.69
N GLU A 34 -2.33 -2.13 -13.87
CA GLU A 34 -3.67 -1.54 -14.01
C GLU A 34 -4.73 -2.46 -13.43
N LEU A 35 -5.73 -1.87 -12.77
CA LEU A 35 -6.80 -2.59 -12.09
C LEU A 35 -8.18 -2.22 -12.61
N ASP A 36 -8.33 -1.60 -13.80
CA ASP A 36 -9.58 -1.00 -14.29
C ASP A 36 -10.87 -1.77 -13.93
N SER A 37 -10.94 -3.05 -14.29
CA SER A 37 -12.12 -3.89 -14.05
C SER A 37 -12.28 -4.23 -12.56
N THR A 38 -11.18 -4.59 -11.90
CA THR A 38 -11.17 -4.91 -10.46
C THR A 38 -11.53 -3.68 -9.62
N TYR A 39 -11.06 -2.51 -10.02
CA TYR A 39 -11.28 -1.24 -9.36
C TYR A 39 -12.76 -0.85 -9.39
N ASN A 40 -13.38 -0.97 -10.57
CA ASN A 40 -14.80 -0.71 -10.77
C ASN A 40 -15.67 -1.68 -9.96
N ILE A 41 -15.39 -2.99 -10.03
CA ILE A 41 -16.12 -4.02 -9.29
C ILE A 41 -16.01 -3.80 -7.77
N MET A 42 -14.81 -3.49 -7.27
CA MET A 42 -14.63 -3.23 -5.83
C MET A 42 -15.30 -1.94 -5.35
N ASN A 43 -15.32 -0.89 -6.19
CA ASN A 43 -16.03 0.35 -5.88
C ASN A 43 -17.54 0.15 -5.78
N GLU A 44 -18.13 -0.67 -6.66
CA GLU A 44 -19.55 -1.00 -6.62
C GLU A 44 -19.92 -1.82 -5.37
N LEU A 45 -19.03 -2.73 -4.96
CA LEU A 45 -19.29 -3.68 -3.86
C LEU A 45 -18.94 -3.14 -2.47
N SER A 46 -18.02 -2.16 -2.35
CA SER A 46 -17.60 -1.60 -1.06
C SER A 46 -17.34 -0.08 -1.14
N PRO A 47 -18.39 0.75 -1.08
CA PRO A 47 -18.27 2.21 -1.16
C PRO A 47 -17.55 2.87 0.04
N ARG A 48 -17.20 2.11 1.09
CA ARG A 48 -16.46 2.61 2.25
C ARG A 48 -14.96 2.56 2.01
N GLY A 49 -14.48 3.57 1.29
CA GLY A 49 -13.13 4.10 1.44
C GLY A 49 -12.03 3.21 0.86
N TYR A 50 -11.57 3.60 -0.32
CA TYR A 50 -10.38 3.04 -0.92
C TYR A 50 -9.15 3.17 -0.01
N HIS A 51 -8.39 2.09 0.12
CA HIS A 51 -7.02 2.18 0.62
C HIS A 51 -6.19 3.01 -0.37
N LYS A 52 -5.41 3.96 0.15
CA LYS A 52 -4.50 4.81 -0.64
C LYS A 52 -3.60 4.04 -1.61
N GLN A 53 -3.36 2.75 -1.33
CA GLN A 53 -2.56 1.84 -2.14
C GLN A 53 -3.10 1.62 -3.56
N PHE A 54 -4.39 1.91 -3.80
CA PHE A 54 -5.01 1.79 -5.12
C PHE A 54 -5.50 3.14 -5.68
N ALA A 55 -4.99 4.26 -5.16
CA ALA A 55 -5.52 5.61 -5.44
C ALA A 55 -5.40 6.10 -6.89
N ASP A 56 -4.77 5.31 -7.78
CA ASP A 56 -4.67 5.60 -9.22
C ASP A 56 -5.15 4.44 -10.09
N ASN A 57 -5.99 3.54 -9.54
CA ASN A 57 -6.42 2.35 -10.27
C ASN A 57 -5.23 1.46 -10.71
N LYS A 58 -4.13 1.54 -9.94
CA LYS A 58 -2.93 0.73 -10.11
C LYS A 58 -2.51 0.11 -8.80
N PHE A 59 -1.91 -1.06 -8.90
CA PHE A 59 -1.28 -1.71 -7.76
C PHE A 59 0.20 -2.03 -8.04
N ALA A 60 1.06 -1.63 -7.11
CA ALA A 60 2.44 -2.08 -6.99
C ALA A 60 2.86 -2.06 -5.53
N TYR A 61 3.82 -2.90 -5.15
CA TYR A 61 4.29 -3.01 -3.77
C TYR A 61 4.88 -1.71 -3.22
N PHE A 62 5.64 -1.00 -4.04
CA PHE A 62 6.26 0.28 -3.72
C PHE A 62 5.73 1.37 -4.66
N ASN A 63 4.42 1.30 -4.96
CA ASN A 63 3.76 2.30 -5.78
C ASN A 63 3.99 3.69 -5.18
N ARG A 64 4.46 4.64 -6.00
CA ARG A 64 4.77 6.03 -5.60
C ARG A 64 5.88 6.20 -4.55
N GLU A 65 6.66 5.17 -4.25
CA GLU A 65 7.79 5.29 -3.30
C GLU A 65 9.07 5.84 -3.94
N ASN A 66 9.12 5.88 -5.27
CA ASN A 66 10.27 6.45 -5.95
C ASN A 66 10.30 7.97 -5.78
N ASN A 67 11.42 8.49 -5.25
CA ASN A 67 11.59 9.91 -4.89
C ASN A 67 10.57 10.42 -3.84
N SER A 68 9.96 9.53 -3.05
CA SER A 68 9.11 9.90 -1.91
C SER A 68 9.94 10.03 -0.63
N GLN A 69 9.30 10.51 0.44
CA GLN A 69 9.85 10.48 1.79
C GLN A 69 8.89 9.71 2.71
N ASN A 70 9.45 8.82 3.53
CA ASN A 70 8.69 8.01 4.49
C ASN A 70 8.39 8.78 5.78
N GLY A 71 7.92 10.03 5.65
CA GLY A 71 7.62 10.90 6.77
C GLY A 71 8.84 11.57 7.40
N LEU A 72 8.61 12.28 8.50
CA LEU A 72 9.61 13.07 9.21
C LEU A 72 10.11 12.33 10.45
N PHE A 73 11.43 12.18 10.56
CA PHE A 73 12.09 11.59 11.71
C PHE A 73 12.74 12.67 12.58
N THR A 74 12.51 12.61 13.88
CA THR A 74 13.32 13.31 14.87
C THR A 74 14.32 12.33 15.45
N ILE A 75 15.61 12.60 15.31
CA ILE A 75 16.68 11.70 15.77
C ILE A 75 17.60 12.38 16.77
N LYS A 76 18.17 11.60 17.69
CA LYS A 76 19.20 12.08 18.61
C LYS A 76 20.53 12.26 17.86
N SER A 77 21.04 13.50 17.89
CA SER A 77 22.29 13.89 17.22
C SER A 77 23.58 13.45 17.92
N GLY A 78 23.49 12.88 19.12
CA GLY A 78 24.65 12.43 19.90
C GLY A 78 25.47 13.54 20.58
N LEU A 79 25.08 14.82 20.43
CA LEU A 79 25.81 15.96 21.02
C LEU A 79 25.90 15.94 22.55
N ARG A 80 24.98 15.24 23.23
CA ARG A 80 24.97 15.08 24.70
C ARG A 80 25.54 13.75 25.19
N GLY A 81 25.97 12.89 24.26
CA GLY A 81 26.43 11.52 24.55
C GLY A 81 26.26 10.63 23.33
N SER A 82 27.28 9.82 23.03
CA SER A 82 27.29 8.96 21.84
C SER A 82 26.44 7.69 21.98
N SER A 83 26.03 7.32 23.20
CA SER A 83 25.28 6.09 23.46
C SER A 83 23.95 6.01 22.71
N ASP A 84 23.34 7.17 22.44
CA ASP A 84 22.00 7.26 21.87
C ASP A 84 22.01 7.89 20.47
N PHE A 85 23.19 7.99 19.84
CA PHE A 85 23.32 8.58 18.51
C PHE A 85 22.49 7.81 17.48
N GLY A 86 21.68 8.53 16.69
CA GLY A 86 20.84 7.95 15.65
C GLY A 86 19.53 7.33 16.17
N GLN A 87 19.28 7.34 17.48
CA GLN A 87 18.00 6.87 18.02
C GLN A 87 16.86 7.76 17.53
N VAL A 88 15.80 7.13 17.01
CA VAL A 88 14.54 7.80 16.65
C VAL A 88 13.79 8.18 17.92
N VAL A 89 13.49 9.47 18.06
CA VAL A 89 12.70 10.06 19.15
C VAL A 89 11.23 10.08 18.77
N SER A 90 10.92 10.46 17.53
CA SER A 90 9.56 10.46 17.00
C SER A 90 9.57 10.25 15.49
N TRP A 91 8.46 9.73 14.98
CA TRP A 91 8.15 9.60 13.57
C TRP A 91 6.81 10.26 13.30
N ASN A 92 6.78 11.22 12.37
CA ASN A 92 5.62 12.07 12.08
C ASN A 92 5.03 12.76 13.33
N GLY A 93 5.88 13.10 14.30
CA GLY A 93 5.46 13.75 15.55
C GLY A 93 5.03 12.80 16.67
N GLU A 94 4.84 11.52 16.36
CA GLU A 94 4.43 10.50 17.33
C GLU A 94 5.63 9.77 17.92
N HIS A 95 5.57 9.48 19.22
CA HIS A 95 6.62 8.73 19.94
C HIS A 95 6.40 7.22 19.91
N GLU A 96 5.20 6.78 19.53
CA GLU A 96 4.79 5.39 19.45
C GLU A 96 3.92 5.15 18.22
N LEU A 97 3.83 3.88 17.80
CA LEU A 97 3.01 3.49 16.67
C LEU A 97 1.59 3.19 17.13
N SER A 98 0.61 3.90 16.59
CA SER A 98 -0.82 3.66 16.89
C SER A 98 -1.43 2.45 16.18
N PHE A 99 -0.62 1.67 15.46
CA PHE A 99 -1.08 0.51 14.68
C PHE A 99 -1.28 -0.75 15.51
N TRP A 100 -0.56 -0.88 16.62
CA TRP A 100 -0.58 -2.07 17.48
C TRP A 100 -1.30 -1.71 18.78
N THR A 101 -2.53 -2.18 18.94
CA THR A 101 -3.33 -2.09 20.17
C THR A 101 -3.50 -3.47 20.78
#